data_AF-A0A960DYP6-F1
#
_entry.id   AF-A0A960DYP6-F1
#
_cell.length_a   1.000
_cell.length_b   1.000
_cell.length_c   1.000
_cell.angle_alpha   90.00
_cell.angle_beta   90.00
_cell.angle_gamma   90.00
#
_symmetry.space_group_name_H-M   'P 1'
#
loop_
_entity.id
_entity.type
_entity.pdbx_description
1 polymer ?
#
loop_
_entity_poly.entity_id
_entity_poly.type
_entity_poly.pdbx_seq_one_letter_code
_entity_poly.pdbx_strand_id
1 'polypeptide(L)' 'MGVTSDLPEVCALVLGAGESSVLDIATGYSTLANQGTLKRPIAVTRVEFPSGQVKEYAPEESQPLTPVQARRVTYA' A
#
# COMPACT_ATOMS: atom_id res chain seq x y z
N MET A 1 2.38 5.05 3.82
CA MET A 1 2.40 3.57 3.70
C MET A 1 1.13 3.02 3.04
N GLY A 2 0.26 3.85 2.46
CA GLY A 2 -0.91 3.38 1.69
C GLY A 2 -2.16 3.02 2.51
N VAL A 3 -2.18 3.31 3.81
CA VAL A 3 -3.42 3.29 4.61
C VAL A 3 -4.24 4.54 4.28
N THR A 4 -5.52 4.35 3.96
CA THR A 4 -6.45 5.42 3.56
C THR A 4 -7.64 5.57 4.51
N SER A 5 -7.80 4.61 5.43
CA SER A 5 -8.78 4.64 6.51
C SER A 5 -8.64 5.90 7.37
N ASP A 6 -9.77 6.48 7.77
CA ASP A 6 -9.81 7.61 8.71
C ASP A 6 -9.54 7.08 10.13
N LEU A 7 -8.43 7.52 10.73
CA LEU A 7 -7.93 6.98 12.00
C LEU A 7 -8.16 7.98 13.14
N PRO A 8 -8.70 7.54 14.30
CA PRO A 8 -8.95 8.44 15.42
C PRO A 8 -7.65 8.92 16.07
N GLU A 9 -7.53 10.24 16.28
CA GLU A 9 -6.37 10.87 16.92
C GLU A 9 -6.37 10.71 18.45
N VAL A 10 -6.34 9.46 18.92
CA VAL A 10 -6.33 9.10 20.35
C VAL A 10 -5.12 8.25 20.70
N CYS A 11 -4.66 8.31 21.96
CA CYS A 11 -3.49 7.54 22.39
C CYS A 11 -3.66 6.02 22.19
N ALA A 12 -4.89 5.51 22.31
CA ALA A 12 -5.17 4.08 22.09
C ALA A 12 -4.95 3.63 20.63
N LEU A 13 -4.81 4.55 19.67
CA LEU A 13 -4.57 4.22 18.26
C LEU A 13 -3.33 3.35 18.08
N VAL A 14 -2.24 3.61 18.82
CA VAL A 14 -1.00 2.83 18.74
C VAL A 14 -1.17 1.37 19.21
N LEU A 15 -2.26 1.08 19.91
CA LEU A 15 -2.65 -0.26 20.37
C LEU A 15 -3.71 -0.91 19.48
N GLY A 16 -4.06 -0.31 18.34
CA GLY A 16 -5.02 -0.86 17.38
C GLY A 16 -6.47 -0.42 17.58
N ALA A 17 -6.73 0.72 18.23
CA ALA A 17 -8.09 1.26 18.37
C ALA A 17 -8.70 1.79 17.06
N GLY A 18 -7.89 1.93 16.00
CA GLY A 18 -8.36 2.35 14.68
C GLY A 18 -8.79 1.16 13.83
N GLU A 19 -9.86 1.32 13.06
CA GLU A 19 -10.29 0.32 12.09
C GLU A 19 -9.57 0.54 10.74
N SER A 20 -9.28 -0.55 10.04
CA SER A 20 -8.70 -0.49 8.70
C SER A 20 -9.11 -1.70 7.89
N SER A 21 -9.25 -1.51 6.58
CA SER A 21 -9.51 -2.64 5.68
C SER A 21 -8.29 -3.57 5.60
N VAL A 22 -8.52 -4.84 5.29
CA VAL A 22 -7.42 -5.80 5.06
C VAL A 22 -6.50 -5.32 3.93
N LEU A 23 -7.05 -4.64 2.92
CA LEU A 23 -6.29 -4.09 1.81
C LEU A 23 -5.34 -2.97 2.27
N ASP A 24 -5.79 -2.09 3.16
CA ASP A 24 -4.95 -1.02 3.72
C ASP A 24 -3.78 -1.59 4.51
N ILE A 25 -4.05 -2.58 5.36
CA ILE A 25 -3.02 -3.24 6.16
C ILE A 25 -2.03 -3.99 5.25
N ALA A 26 -2.52 -4.74 4.27
CA ALA A 26 -1.68 -5.42 3.29
C ALA A 26 -0.81 -4.44 2.50
N THR A 27 -1.33 -3.27 2.14
CA THR A 27 -0.59 -2.21 1.45
C THR A 27 0.53 -1.64 2.34
N GLY A 28 0.24 -1.43 3.62
CA GLY A 28 1.20 -1.01 4.63
C GLY A 28 2.38 -1.96 4.75
N TYR A 29 2.10 -3.25 4.95
CA TYR A 29 3.13 -4.28 5.05
C TYR A 29 3.87 -4.52 3.74
N SER A 30 3.18 -4.46 2.60
CA SER A 30 3.80 -4.58 1.28
C SER A 30 4.86 -3.51 1.06
N THR A 31 4.63 -2.27 1.53
CA THR A 31 5.62 -1.20 1.46
C THR A 31 6.91 -1.54 2.23
N LEU A 32 6.81 -2.18 3.41
CA LEU A 32 7.97 -2.63 4.18
C LEU A 32 8.70 -3.78 3.46
N ALA A 33 7.95 -4.77 2.98
CA ALA A 33 8.50 -5.92 2.23
C ALA A 33 9.20 -5.46 0.94
N ASN A 34 8.67 -4.42 0.29
CA ASN A 34 9.20 -3.83 -0.92
C ASN A 34 10.23 -2.72 -0.65
N GLN A 35 11.06 -2.90 0.38
CA GLN A 35 12.20 -2.02 0.69
C GLN A 35 11.83 -0.53 0.84
N GLY A 36 10.62 -0.25 1.31
CA GLY A 36 10.12 1.11 1.53
C GLY A 36 9.43 1.75 0.33
N THR A 37 9.30 1.04 -0.80
CA THR A 37 8.57 1.50 -1.99
C THR A 37 7.09 1.12 -1.90
N LEU A 38 6.21 2.12 -1.82
CA LEU A 38 4.77 1.94 -1.89
C LEU A 38 4.35 1.81 -3.36
N LYS A 39 3.66 0.73 -3.68
CA LYS A 39 2.90 0.58 -4.93
C LYS A 39 1.42 0.50 -4.58
N ARG A 40 0.60 1.41 -5.12
CA ARG A 40 -0.85 1.37 -4.85
C ARG A 40 -1.44 0.06 -5.39
N PRO A 41 -2.28 -0.65 -4.61
CA PRO A 41 -2.90 -1.87 -5.09
C PRO A 41 -3.78 -1.61 -6.30
N ILE A 42 -3.58 -2.40 -7.36
CA ILE A 42 -4.46 -2.44 -8.53
C ILE A 42 -4.88 -3.88 -8.76
N ALA A 43 -6.16 -4.10 -9.09
CA ALA A 43 -6.68 -5.43 -9.41
C ALA A 43 -6.63 -5.74 -10.91
N VAL A 44 -6.62 -4.72 -11.76
CA VAL A 44 -6.71 -4.83 -13.21
C VAL A 44 -5.50 -4.18 -13.84
N THR A 45 -4.78 -4.91 -14.66
CA THR A 45 -3.59 -4.42 -15.39
C THR A 45 -3.90 -4.11 -16.86
N ARG A 46 -4.95 -4.70 -17.42
CA ARG A 46 -5.30 -4.56 -18.84
C ARG A 46 -6.79 -4.76 -19.07
N VAL A 47 -7.38 -3.94 -19.94
CA VAL A 47 -8.76 -4.08 -20.43
C VAL A 47 -8.73 -4.05 -21.96
N GLU A 48 -9.38 -5.03 -22.58
CA GLU A 48 -9.52 -5.15 -24.04
C GLU A 48 -10.98 -4.88 -24.42
N PHE A 49 -11.20 -3.89 -25.27
CA PHE A 49 -12.53 -3.48 -25.70
C PHE A 49 -12.93 -4.20 -26.99
N PRO A 50 -14.25 -4.38 -27.26
CA PRO A 50 -14.73 -4.96 -28.52
C PRO A 50 -14.29 -4.21 -29.79
N SER A 51 -13.95 -2.92 -29.65
CA SER A 51 -13.40 -2.10 -30.73
C SER A 51 -11.95 -2.46 -31.12
N GLY A 52 -11.32 -3.40 -30.40
CA GLY A 52 -9.90 -3.71 -30.52
C GLY A 52 -8.98 -2.76 -29.74
N GLN A 53 -9.53 -1.74 -29.06
CA GLN A 53 -8.74 -0.87 -28.19
C GLN A 53 -8.28 -1.64 -26.94
N VAL A 54 -7.02 -1.42 -26.55
CA VAL A 54 -6.43 -1.99 -25.33
C VAL A 54 -6.03 -0.85 -24.42
N LYS A 55 -6.39 -0.96 -23.14
CA LYS A 55 -5.97 -0.01 -22.10
C LYS A 55 -5.20 -0.73 -21.01
N GLU A 56 -3.98 -0.27 -20.74
CA GLU A 56 -3.10 -0.78 -19.69
C GLU A 56 -3.09 0.14 -18.48
N TYR A 57 -2.88 -0.46 -17.31
CA TYR A 57 -2.87 0.21 -16.02
C TYR A 57 -1.63 -0.21 -15.25
N ALA A 58 -0.89 0.78 -14.76
CA ALA A 58 0.26 0.59 -13.88
C ALA A 58 -0.08 1.15 -12.48
N PRO A 59 0.42 0.53 -11.40
CA PRO A 59 0.22 1.06 -10.07
C PRO A 59 0.99 2.37 -9.92
N GLU A 60 0.42 3.31 -9.17
CA GLU A 60 1.15 4.50 -8.77
C GLU A 60 2.21 4.15 -7.73
N GLU A 61 3.42 4.68 -7.90
CA GLU A 61 4.57 4.36 -7.06
C GLU A 61 5.08 5.59 -6.29
N SER A 62 5.54 5.37 -5.06
CA SER A 62 6.21 6.39 -4.24
C SER A 62 7.18 5.74 -3.26
N GLN A 63 8.14 6.51 -2.74
CA GLN A 63 9.14 6.04 -1.77
C GLN A 63 8.93 6.69 -0.40
N PRO A 64 7.96 6.23 0.42
CA PRO A 64 7.72 6.81 1.73
C PRO A 64 8.80 6.48 2.77
N LEU A 65 9.56 5.40 2.59
CA LEU A 65 10.63 5.00 3.52
C LEU A 65 11.94 4.75 2.78
N THR A 66 13.06 5.00 3.44
CA THR A 66 14.36 4.53 2.96
C THR A 66 14.45 3.01 3.04
N PRO A 67 15.28 2.35 2.20
CA PRO A 67 15.50 0.91 2.30
C PRO A 67 16.01 0.47 3.67
N VAL A 68 16.82 1.29 4.35
CA VAL A 68 17.33 0.97 5.69
C VAL A 68 16.20 1.01 6.73
N GLN A 69 15.30 1.99 6.69
CA GLN A 69 14.14 2.05 7.58
C GLN A 69 13.22 0.84 7.40
N ALA A 70 12.94 0.44 6.16
CA ALA A 70 12.12 -0.73 5.89
C ALA A 70 12.78 -2.03 6.36
N ARG A 71 14.06 -2.25 6.03
CA ARG A 71 14.80 -3.47 6.41
C ARG A 71 14.92 -3.67 7.91
N ARG A 72 15.05 -2.58 8.68
CA ARG A 72 15.08 -2.66 10.16
C ARG A 72 13.83 -3.29 10.76
N VAL A 73 12.68 -3.19 10.09
CA VAL A 73 11.43 -3.79 10.57
C VAL A 73 11.27 -5.22 10.04
N THR A 74 11.69 -5.48 8.80
CA THR A 74 11.48 -6.80 8.14
C THR A 74 12.47 -7.88 8.62
N TYR A 75 13.69 -7.52 9.03
CA TYR A 75 14.77 -8.47 9.33
C TYR A 75 15.30 -8.39 10.77
N ALA A 76 14.54 -7.78 11.70
CA ALA A 76 14.88 -7.75 13.12
C ALA A 76 14.75 -9.12 13.78
#